data_AF-A0A2N1MXL7-F1
#
_entry.id   AF-A0A2N1MXL7-F1
#
_cell.length_a   1.000
_cell.length_b   1.000
_cell.length_c   1.000
_cell.angle_alpha   90.00
_cell.angle_beta   90.00
_cell.angle_gamma   90.00
#
_symmetry.space_group_name_H-M   'P 1'
#
loop_
_entity.id
_entity.type
_entity.pdbx_description
1 polymer ?
#
loop_
_entity_poly.entity_id
_entity_poly.type
_entity_poly.pdbx_seq_one_letter_code
_entity_poly.pdbx_strand_id
1 'polypeptide(L)'
;MLISEYELITNKFWLANFLTVDCGSGTVDLTTRQLLKNDKLGEKTIRACGFCGGVNVDKGFLAFIGGKIGPSVLTLLQEKHHGQLQYMVQEFCKKVKFLFTGNKEEYKTFELDLEDVCPIIKQYVTGDKLEQLENDDWTIELKFVDVKRMFDPVINKIIKLIREQLNNSGPISAMFLVGGFSVSKYLQKRIREEFSNKVKNNNIFVPPQPAAATLRGALEYGLNMKKIKTRRLPLTYGIELAPLWKPGDPPERRQTHNRIFKFRRLVEKGVEVDVNQEFGFELRPSFANQTELLMEIYSTTANEATYCDEPGMKKVGKLKLDFPNPRLGFQRTISFTLTFGQMEIRAYAKNQQGKITNATFVISV
;
A
#
# COMPACT_ATOMS: atom_id res chain seq x y z
N MET A 1 17.82 6.74 10.21
CA MET A 1 17.11 7.51 11.26
C MET A 1 16.37 6.69 12.33
N LEU A 2 15.24 5.99 12.06
CA LEU A 2 14.47 5.31 13.14
C LEU A 2 15.30 4.23 13.86
N ILE A 3 16.20 3.57 13.13
CA ILE A 3 17.12 2.56 13.68
C ILE A 3 18.18 3.22 14.56
N SER A 4 18.73 4.37 14.16
CA SER A 4 19.68 5.11 15.01
C SER A 4 19.02 5.62 16.29
N GLU A 5 17.74 6.04 16.23
CA GLU A 5 16.95 6.37 17.43
C GLU A 5 16.73 5.14 18.34
N TYR A 6 16.52 3.95 17.76
CA TYR A 6 16.36 2.70 18.51
C TYR A 6 17.66 2.16 19.11
N GLU A 7 18.77 2.26 18.38
CA GLU A 7 20.10 1.83 18.83
C GLU A 7 20.58 2.64 20.02
N LEU A 8 20.28 3.96 20.04
CA LEU A 8 20.51 4.83 21.20
C LEU A 8 19.75 4.38 22.46
N ILE A 9 18.64 3.66 22.30
CA ILE A 9 17.76 3.26 23.41
C ILE A 9 18.05 1.84 23.92
N THR A 10 18.56 0.93 23.08
CA THR A 10 18.47 -0.52 23.37
C THR A 10 19.78 -1.32 23.43
N ASN A 11 20.94 -0.76 23.07
CA ASN A 11 22.27 -1.41 23.22
C ASN A 11 22.34 -2.90 22.73
N LYS A 12 22.19 -3.12 21.40
CA LYS A 12 22.32 -4.38 20.57
C LYS A 12 20.97 -5.03 20.15
N PHE A 13 20.76 -5.71 18.99
CA PHE A 13 21.58 -6.59 18.13
C PHE A 13 21.09 -6.59 16.65
N TRP A 14 21.98 -6.99 15.73
CA TRP A 14 21.67 -7.50 14.39
C TRP A 14 20.59 -8.61 14.44
N LEU A 15 19.66 -8.66 13.47
CA LEU A 15 18.48 -9.55 13.37
C LEU A 15 17.20 -9.10 14.11
N ALA A 16 17.15 -7.88 14.64
CA ALA A 16 15.91 -7.31 15.19
C ALA A 16 14.86 -7.05 14.09
N ASN A 17 13.60 -7.38 14.39
CA ASN A 17 12.46 -7.11 13.50
C ASN A 17 11.71 -5.87 13.98
N PHE A 18 11.36 -4.98 13.06
CA PHE A 18 10.68 -3.74 13.35
C PHE A 18 9.44 -3.61 12.48
N LEU A 19 8.35 -3.14 13.07
CA LEU A 19 7.16 -2.76 12.31
C LEU A 19 7.10 -1.25 12.19
N THR A 20 7.12 -0.73 10.97
CA THR A 20 6.76 0.67 10.71
C THR A 20 5.29 0.73 10.33
N VAL A 21 4.52 1.56 11.01
CA VAL A 21 3.11 1.88 10.72
C VAL A 21 3.07 3.35 10.29
N ASP A 22 3.04 3.60 8.99
CA ASP A 22 2.90 4.95 8.44
C ASP A 22 1.42 5.33 8.40
N CYS A 23 0.98 6.06 9.42
CA CYS A 23 -0.37 6.59 9.53
C CYS A 23 -0.46 7.93 8.77
N GLY A 24 -0.64 7.85 7.45
CA GLY A 24 -0.86 8.99 6.58
C GLY A 24 -2.25 9.63 6.73
N SER A 25 -2.49 10.69 5.95
CA SER A 25 -3.80 11.34 5.87
C SER A 25 -4.81 10.48 5.09
N GLY A 26 -4.41 9.88 3.97
CA GLY A 26 -5.28 9.03 3.15
C GLY A 26 -5.12 7.54 3.44
N THR A 27 -3.87 7.06 3.42
CA THR A 27 -3.52 5.65 3.57
C THR A 27 -2.83 5.38 4.91
N VAL A 28 -2.85 4.12 5.31
CA VAL A 28 -1.99 3.59 6.35
C VAL A 28 -1.19 2.45 5.76
N ASP A 29 0.14 2.57 5.81
CA ASP A 29 1.08 1.65 5.17
C ASP A 29 1.93 0.95 6.23
N LEU A 30 1.97 -0.38 6.20
CA LEU A 30 2.67 -1.21 7.18
C LEU A 30 3.79 -1.98 6.51
N THR A 31 4.98 -1.88 7.08
CA THR A 31 6.15 -2.62 6.61
C THR A 31 6.90 -3.24 7.79
N THR A 32 7.10 -4.55 7.73
CA THR A 32 7.95 -5.26 8.68
C THR A 32 9.35 -5.39 8.10
N ARG A 33 10.33 -4.78 8.76
CA ARG A 33 11.74 -4.82 8.38
C ARG A 33 12.55 -5.69 9.32
N GLN A 34 13.60 -6.30 8.80
CA GLN A 34 14.64 -6.94 9.60
C GLN A 34 15.94 -6.15 9.44
N LEU A 35 16.58 -5.79 10.54
CA LEU A 35 17.94 -5.23 10.51
C LEU A 35 18.96 -6.35 10.33
N LEU A 36 19.71 -6.26 9.24
CA LEU A 36 20.74 -7.21 8.83
C LEU A 36 22.13 -6.63 9.11
N LYS A 37 23.17 -7.45 8.97
CA LYS A 37 24.57 -7.01 9.06
C LYS A 37 24.84 -5.81 8.15
N ASN A 38 25.75 -4.94 8.59
CA ASN A 38 26.20 -3.74 7.85
C ASN A 38 25.06 -2.75 7.55
N ASP A 39 24.17 -2.55 8.53
CA ASP A 39 23.04 -1.61 8.52
C ASP A 39 22.11 -1.75 7.32
N LYS A 40 22.00 -2.98 6.81
CA LYS A 40 21.10 -3.33 5.72
C LYS A 40 19.74 -3.74 6.25
N LEU A 41 18.72 -3.55 5.43
CA LEU A 41 17.35 -3.89 5.77
C LEU A 41 16.80 -4.95 4.81
N GLY A 42 16.26 -6.01 5.40
CA GLY A 42 15.40 -6.96 4.71
C GLY A 42 13.93 -6.64 4.93
N GLU A 43 13.08 -7.08 4.02
CA GLU A 43 11.64 -6.99 4.16
C GLU A 43 11.07 -8.36 4.51
N LYS A 44 10.53 -8.48 5.74
CA LYS A 44 10.19 -9.79 6.32
C LYS A 44 8.84 -10.31 5.88
N THR A 45 7.90 -9.42 5.60
CA THR A 45 6.52 -9.73 5.21
C THR A 45 6.14 -8.88 4.01
N ILE A 46 5.13 -9.31 3.26
CA ILE A 46 4.51 -8.44 2.26
C ILE A 46 3.93 -7.22 2.99
N ARG A 47 4.00 -6.04 2.37
CA ARG A 47 3.45 -4.80 2.93
C ARG A 47 1.93 -4.87 2.98
N ALA A 48 1.35 -4.28 4.00
CA ALA A 48 -0.09 -4.05 4.07
C ALA A 48 -0.37 -2.56 3.87
N CYS A 49 -1.45 -2.26 3.16
CA CYS A 49 -1.92 -0.89 2.94
C CYS A 49 -3.43 -0.86 3.17
N GLY A 50 -3.94 0.21 3.77
CA GLY A 50 -5.38 0.43 3.89
C GLY A 50 -5.78 1.89 3.78
N PHE A 51 -6.92 2.14 3.15
CA PHE A 51 -7.54 3.45 3.03
C PHE A 51 -8.25 3.86 4.33
N CYS A 52 -7.48 4.00 5.41
CA CYS A 52 -7.97 4.31 6.75
C CYS A 52 -7.14 5.40 7.45
N GLY A 53 -6.54 6.31 6.68
CA GLY A 53 -5.83 7.47 7.23
C GLY A 53 -6.77 8.52 7.83
N GLY A 54 -6.17 9.59 8.39
CA GLY A 54 -6.87 10.64 9.12
C GLY A 54 -8.02 11.35 8.39
N VAL A 55 -8.02 11.40 7.05
CA VAL A 55 -9.12 11.96 6.23
C VAL A 55 -10.43 11.19 6.45
N ASN A 56 -10.36 9.91 6.85
CA ASN A 56 -11.57 9.15 7.13
C ASN A 56 -12.27 9.60 8.41
N VAL A 57 -11.56 10.27 9.33
CA VAL A 57 -12.19 10.95 10.47
C VAL A 57 -12.94 12.18 9.99
N ASP A 58 -12.39 12.92 9.03
CA ASP A 58 -13.04 14.10 8.43
C ASP A 58 -14.32 13.70 7.69
N LYS A 59 -14.30 12.56 7.00
CA LYS A 59 -15.51 11.96 6.41
C LYS A 59 -16.55 11.59 7.48
N GLY A 60 -16.11 11.08 8.64
CA GLY A 60 -17.00 10.82 9.77
C GLY A 60 -17.64 12.10 10.31
N PHE A 61 -16.88 13.19 10.41
CA PHE A 61 -17.38 14.51 10.77
C PHE A 61 -18.39 15.04 9.75
N LEU A 62 -18.08 14.97 8.44
CA LEU A 62 -19.01 15.38 7.39
C LEU A 62 -20.31 14.57 7.42
N ALA A 63 -20.23 13.25 7.65
CA ALA A 63 -21.43 12.41 7.80
C ALA A 63 -22.28 12.82 9.01
N PHE A 64 -21.64 13.17 10.14
CA PHE A 64 -22.32 13.71 11.31
C PHE A 64 -23.03 15.03 11.00
N ILE A 65 -22.35 15.99 10.34
CA ILE A 65 -22.95 17.26 9.92
C ILE A 65 -24.11 17.02 8.95
N GLY A 66 -23.97 16.12 7.96
CA GLY A 66 -25.06 15.75 7.05
C GLY A 66 -26.28 15.16 7.79
N GLY A 67 -26.06 14.45 8.89
CA GLY A 67 -27.12 14.03 9.81
C GLY A 67 -27.88 15.21 10.41
N LYS A 68 -27.17 16.29 10.78
CA LYS A 68 -27.74 17.51 11.37
C LYS A 68 -28.43 18.41 10.36
N ILE A 69 -27.79 18.70 9.22
CA ILE A 69 -28.30 19.69 8.25
C ILE A 69 -29.11 19.07 7.10
N GLY A 70 -28.99 17.75 6.87
CA GLY A 70 -29.58 17.10 5.69
C GLY A 70 -28.50 16.57 4.73
N PRO A 71 -28.58 15.30 4.29
CA PRO A 71 -27.64 14.75 3.30
C PRO A 71 -27.62 15.54 2.00
N SER A 72 -28.80 15.96 1.50
CA SER A 72 -28.91 16.75 0.27
C SER A 72 -28.24 18.12 0.38
N VAL A 73 -28.34 18.75 1.54
CA VAL A 73 -27.67 20.05 1.81
C VAL A 73 -26.16 19.84 1.82
N LEU A 74 -25.66 18.79 2.48
CA LEU A 74 -24.24 18.48 2.49
C LEU A 74 -23.68 18.24 1.08
N THR A 75 -24.38 17.46 0.25
CA THR A 75 -24.00 17.24 -1.16
C THR A 75 -23.92 18.56 -1.92
N LEU A 76 -24.92 19.43 -1.74
CA LEU A 76 -24.93 20.74 -2.37
C LEU A 76 -23.75 21.63 -1.91
N LEU A 77 -23.37 21.59 -0.63
CA LEU A 77 -22.18 22.29 -0.14
C LEU A 77 -20.89 21.75 -0.78
N GLN A 78 -20.79 20.44 -0.97
CA GLN A 78 -19.63 19.82 -1.63
C GLN A 78 -19.49 20.28 -3.10
N GLU A 79 -20.61 20.41 -3.81
CA GLU A 79 -20.63 20.78 -5.22
C GLU A 79 -20.49 22.29 -5.45
N LYS A 80 -21.15 23.11 -4.62
CA LYS A 80 -21.31 24.55 -4.89
C LYS A 80 -20.58 25.46 -3.92
N HIS A 81 -20.26 24.98 -2.71
CA HIS A 81 -19.73 25.79 -1.60
C HIS A 81 -18.50 25.16 -0.94
N HIS A 82 -17.64 24.52 -1.73
CA HIS A 82 -16.48 23.75 -1.24
C HIS A 82 -15.55 24.58 -0.32
N GLY A 83 -15.41 25.89 -0.58
CA GLY A 83 -14.57 26.77 0.25
C GLY A 83 -15.04 26.87 1.71
N GLN A 84 -16.34 27.12 1.93
CA GLN A 84 -16.90 27.20 3.28
C GLN A 84 -16.94 25.82 3.94
N LEU A 85 -17.29 24.78 3.19
CA LEU A 85 -17.26 23.40 3.70
C LEU A 85 -15.85 23.03 4.18
N GLN A 86 -14.82 23.38 3.40
CA GLN A 86 -13.43 23.12 3.78
C GLN A 86 -13.01 23.92 5.01
N TYR A 87 -13.46 25.17 5.16
CA TYR A 87 -13.20 25.97 6.36
C TYR A 87 -13.81 25.32 7.61
N MET A 88 -15.07 24.87 7.54
CA MET A 88 -15.72 24.13 8.63
C MET A 88 -14.94 22.85 9.01
N VAL A 89 -14.47 22.08 8.02
CA VAL A 89 -13.62 20.90 8.27
C VAL A 89 -12.29 21.28 8.93
N GLN A 90 -11.68 22.40 8.53
CA GLN A 90 -10.43 22.88 9.14
C GLN A 90 -10.64 23.28 10.60
N GLU A 91 -11.73 23.94 10.94
CA GLU A 91 -12.05 24.31 12.32
C GLU A 91 -12.29 23.06 13.18
N PHE A 92 -13.06 22.09 12.69
CA PHE A 92 -13.16 20.77 13.33
C PHE A 92 -11.79 20.12 13.54
N CYS A 93 -10.91 20.15 12.52
CA CYS A 93 -9.59 19.55 12.63
C CYS A 93 -8.76 20.19 13.76
N LYS A 94 -8.68 21.53 13.77
CA LYS A 94 -7.86 22.29 14.72
C LYS A 94 -8.39 22.20 16.15
N LYS A 95 -9.71 22.34 16.32
CA LYS A 95 -10.34 22.48 17.64
C LYS A 95 -10.74 21.15 18.27
N VAL A 96 -10.95 20.11 17.45
CA VAL A 96 -11.46 18.82 17.93
C VAL A 96 -10.51 17.68 17.56
N LYS A 97 -10.33 17.39 16.26
CA LYS A 97 -9.63 16.19 15.79
C LYS A 97 -8.21 16.08 16.33
N PHE A 98 -7.42 17.16 16.25
CA PHE A 98 -6.01 17.13 16.67
C PHE A 98 -5.84 17.10 18.19
N LEU A 99 -6.85 17.58 18.93
CA LEU A 99 -6.84 17.61 20.40
C LEU A 99 -7.47 16.38 21.04
N PHE A 100 -8.18 15.56 20.27
CA PHE A 100 -8.90 14.40 20.80
C PHE A 100 -7.96 13.31 21.35
N THR A 101 -8.02 13.10 22.66
CA THR A 101 -7.23 12.08 23.39
C THR A 101 -7.99 10.78 23.62
N GLY A 102 -9.32 10.80 23.46
CA GLY A 102 -10.21 9.71 23.86
C GLY A 102 -10.34 9.54 25.37
N ASN A 103 -9.88 10.51 26.17
CA ASN A 103 -10.23 10.61 27.59
C ASN A 103 -11.53 11.42 27.73
N LYS A 104 -12.55 10.84 28.35
CA LYS A 104 -13.86 11.49 28.53
C LYS A 104 -13.80 12.63 29.54
N GLU A 105 -12.99 12.51 30.59
CA GLU A 105 -12.89 13.49 31.67
C GLU A 105 -12.18 14.78 31.22
N GLU A 106 -11.27 14.66 30.24
CA GLU A 106 -10.55 15.80 29.66
C GLU A 106 -11.33 16.48 28.52
N TYR A 107 -12.36 15.81 27.98
CA TYR A 107 -13.07 16.29 26.79
C TYR A 107 -14.11 17.34 27.14
N LYS A 108 -13.98 18.51 26.54
CA LYS A 108 -15.01 19.56 26.58
C LYS A 108 -15.84 19.48 25.30
N THR A 109 -17.17 19.53 25.44
CA THR A 109 -18.07 19.65 24.29
C THR A 109 -17.64 20.85 23.46
N PHE A 110 -17.50 20.63 22.16
CA PHE A 110 -17.18 21.69 21.22
C PHE A 110 -18.45 22.15 20.54
N GLU A 111 -18.75 23.43 20.67
CA GLU A 111 -19.87 24.09 20.01
C GLU A 111 -19.39 24.62 18.67
N LEU A 112 -19.95 24.09 17.59
CA LEU A 112 -19.68 24.52 16.23
C LEU A 112 -20.78 25.49 15.79
N ASP A 113 -20.47 26.78 15.83
CA ASP A 113 -21.34 27.83 15.31
C ASP A 113 -21.34 27.79 13.77
N LEU A 114 -22.48 27.43 13.17
CA LEU A 114 -22.62 27.36 11.72
C LEU A 114 -22.66 28.74 11.05
N GLU A 115 -23.06 29.78 11.76
CA GLU A 115 -23.06 31.15 11.25
C GLU A 115 -21.64 31.66 11.01
N ASP A 116 -20.71 31.26 11.88
CA ASP A 116 -19.29 31.60 11.77
C ASP A 116 -18.57 30.78 10.70
N VAL A 117 -18.81 29.47 10.65
CA VAL A 117 -18.00 28.56 9.83
C VAL A 117 -18.60 28.22 8.48
N CYS A 118 -19.92 28.31 8.32
CA CYS A 118 -20.61 27.97 7.06
C CYS A 118 -22.01 28.62 6.97
N PRO A 119 -22.11 29.96 6.98
CA PRO A 119 -23.39 30.68 7.07
C PRO A 119 -24.35 30.37 5.91
N ILE A 120 -23.82 29.92 4.76
CA ILE A 120 -24.63 29.58 3.59
C ILE A 120 -25.62 28.43 3.86
N ILE A 121 -25.38 27.61 4.88
CA ILE A 121 -26.27 26.50 5.27
C ILE A 121 -27.71 27.01 5.50
N LYS A 122 -27.87 28.21 6.05
CA LYS A 122 -29.18 28.81 6.36
C LYS A 122 -30.11 28.90 5.14
N GLN A 123 -29.56 29.03 3.94
CA GLN A 123 -30.35 29.18 2.72
C GLN A 123 -30.92 27.86 2.20
N TYR A 124 -30.44 26.72 2.70
CA TYR A 124 -30.71 25.40 2.10
C TYR A 124 -31.36 24.41 3.07
N VAL A 125 -31.26 24.61 4.37
CA VAL A 125 -31.94 23.75 5.35
C VAL A 125 -33.41 24.12 5.40
N THR A 126 -34.28 23.11 5.41
CA THR A 126 -35.74 23.27 5.43
C THR A 126 -36.40 22.22 6.34
N GLY A 127 -37.66 22.45 6.73
CA GLY A 127 -38.45 21.50 7.53
C GLY A 127 -37.93 21.34 8.96
N ASP A 128 -38.15 20.18 9.57
CA ASP A 128 -37.82 19.92 10.99
C ASP A 128 -36.36 20.23 11.36
N LYS A 129 -35.43 20.08 10.42
CA LYS A 129 -34.01 20.39 10.65
C LYS A 129 -33.76 21.89 10.76
N LEU A 130 -34.50 22.70 10.01
CA LEU A 130 -34.43 24.16 10.10
C LEU A 130 -34.92 24.60 11.48
N GLU A 131 -36.09 24.12 11.89
CA GLU A 131 -36.66 24.43 13.21
C GLU A 131 -35.72 24.02 14.34
N GLN A 132 -35.08 22.85 14.25
CA GLN A 132 -34.08 22.41 15.24
C GLN A 132 -32.86 23.34 15.28
N LEU A 133 -32.28 23.67 14.12
CA LEU A 133 -31.10 24.53 14.07
C LEU A 133 -31.41 25.96 14.52
N GLU A 134 -32.59 26.50 14.23
CA GLU A 134 -33.02 27.81 14.72
C GLU A 134 -33.21 27.82 16.23
N ASN A 135 -33.81 26.77 16.81
CA ASN A 135 -33.96 26.64 18.26
C ASN A 135 -32.62 26.45 18.99
N ASP A 136 -31.63 25.87 18.31
CA ASP A 136 -30.27 25.65 18.83
C ASP A 136 -29.32 26.82 18.46
N ASP A 137 -29.85 28.00 18.08
CA ASP A 137 -29.09 29.19 17.68
C ASP A 137 -27.96 28.87 16.66
N TRP A 138 -28.29 28.03 15.66
CA TRP A 138 -27.40 27.54 14.61
C TRP A 138 -26.11 26.86 15.09
N THR A 139 -26.10 26.41 16.35
CA THR A 139 -24.94 25.81 17.00
C THR A 139 -25.07 24.29 17.05
N ILE A 140 -24.04 23.57 16.58
CA ILE A 140 -23.98 22.11 16.68
C ILE A 140 -23.00 21.70 17.78
N GLU A 141 -23.50 21.04 18.81
CA GLU A 141 -22.66 20.42 19.84
C GLU A 141 -21.99 19.12 19.35
N LEU A 142 -20.66 19.07 19.40
CA LEU A 142 -19.87 17.85 19.23
C LEU A 142 -19.51 17.26 20.59
N LYS A 143 -20.29 16.26 21.03
CA LYS A 143 -20.07 15.57 22.31
C LYS A 143 -18.95 14.53 22.16
N PHE A 144 -18.40 14.10 23.29
CA PHE A 144 -17.36 13.06 23.34
C PHE A 144 -17.74 11.81 22.53
N VAL A 145 -19.00 11.36 22.68
CA VAL A 145 -19.50 10.16 22.01
C VAL A 145 -19.54 10.32 20.49
N ASP A 146 -19.82 11.53 19.99
CA ASP A 146 -19.90 11.80 18.55
C ASP A 146 -18.51 11.79 17.93
N VAL A 147 -17.56 12.51 18.55
CA VAL A 147 -16.17 12.51 18.09
C VAL A 147 -15.57 11.11 18.16
N LYS A 148 -15.83 10.37 19.26
CA LYS A 148 -15.38 8.98 19.38
C LYS A 148 -15.94 8.10 18.26
N ARG A 149 -17.21 8.26 17.88
CA ARG A 149 -17.83 7.55 16.75
C ARG A 149 -17.20 7.89 15.40
N MET A 150 -16.63 9.08 15.23
CA MET A 150 -15.87 9.44 14.01
C MET A 150 -14.51 8.73 13.95
N PHE A 151 -13.84 8.57 15.10
CA PHE A 151 -12.51 7.95 15.18
C PHE A 151 -12.52 6.43 15.21
N ASP A 152 -13.44 5.81 15.98
CA ASP A 152 -13.42 4.38 16.27
C ASP A 152 -13.38 3.49 15.02
N PRO A 153 -14.22 3.72 13.98
CA PRO A 153 -14.19 2.90 12.77
C PRO A 153 -12.84 2.97 12.04
N VAL A 154 -12.18 4.13 12.08
CA VAL A 154 -10.89 4.37 11.44
C VAL A 154 -9.78 3.65 12.21
N ILE A 155 -9.72 3.86 13.54
CA ILE A 155 -8.72 3.23 14.40
C ILE A 155 -8.87 1.71 14.42
N ASN A 156 -10.10 1.19 14.46
CA ASN A 156 -10.34 -0.26 14.45
C ASN A 156 -9.83 -0.92 13.15
N LYS A 157 -9.92 -0.24 12.00
CA LYS A 157 -9.31 -0.70 10.74
C LYS A 157 -7.78 -0.73 10.84
N ILE A 158 -7.16 0.30 11.42
CA ILE A 158 -5.71 0.35 11.63
C ILE A 158 -5.25 -0.78 12.56
N ILE A 159 -5.93 -0.99 13.69
CA ILE A 159 -5.64 -2.08 14.63
C ILE A 159 -5.73 -3.43 13.92
N LYS A 160 -6.76 -3.65 13.09
CA LYS A 160 -6.91 -4.87 12.30
C LYS A 160 -5.71 -5.09 11.37
N LEU A 161 -5.28 -4.07 10.63
CA LEU A 161 -4.11 -4.15 9.75
C LEU A 161 -2.83 -4.48 10.53
N ILE A 162 -2.61 -3.83 11.68
CA ILE A 162 -1.44 -4.12 12.53
C ILE A 162 -1.48 -5.57 13.01
N ARG A 163 -2.65 -6.05 13.48
CA ARG A 163 -2.81 -7.42 13.96
C ARG A 163 -2.50 -8.46 12.87
N GLU A 164 -3.02 -8.25 11.66
CA GLU A 164 -2.73 -9.11 10.50
C GLU A 164 -1.25 -9.10 10.12
N GLN A 165 -0.62 -7.92 10.14
CA GLN A 165 0.81 -7.80 9.85
C GLN A 165 1.68 -8.52 10.89
N LEU A 166 1.34 -8.41 12.18
CA LEU A 166 2.06 -9.05 13.27
C LEU A 166 1.94 -10.57 13.25
N ASN A 167 0.76 -11.10 12.88
CA ASN A 167 0.55 -12.54 12.71
C ASN A 167 1.48 -13.14 11.64
N ASN A 168 1.79 -12.37 10.59
CA ASN A 168 2.68 -12.79 9.51
C ASN A 168 4.17 -12.56 9.79
N SER A 169 4.52 -11.65 10.72
CA SER A 169 5.92 -11.26 10.97
C SER A 169 6.67 -12.10 12.00
N GLY A 170 5.93 -12.81 12.86
CA GLY A 170 6.48 -13.33 14.11
C GLY A 170 6.89 -12.20 15.07
N PRO A 171 7.73 -12.48 16.08
CA PRO A 171 8.08 -11.50 17.12
C PRO A 171 8.76 -10.24 16.57
N ILE A 172 8.30 -9.07 17.05
CA ILE A 172 8.90 -7.76 16.73
C ILE A 172 9.53 -7.10 17.96
N SER A 173 10.66 -6.46 17.73
CA SER A 173 11.51 -5.81 18.73
C SER A 173 11.08 -4.37 19.01
N ALA A 174 10.50 -3.69 18.02
CA ALA A 174 9.87 -2.39 18.17
C ALA A 174 8.80 -2.13 17.09
N MET A 175 7.92 -1.19 17.39
CA MET A 175 6.94 -0.62 16.47
C MET A 175 7.16 0.89 16.39
N PHE A 176 7.22 1.44 15.18
CA PHE A 176 7.33 2.88 14.94
C PHE A 176 6.05 3.38 14.28
N LEU A 177 5.38 4.33 14.92
CA LEU A 177 4.22 5.02 14.35
C LEU A 177 4.73 6.31 13.70
N VAL A 178 4.59 6.40 12.37
CA VAL A 178 5.02 7.56 11.58
C VAL A 178 3.84 8.11 10.77
N GLY A 179 4.05 9.19 10.03
CA GLY A 179 2.98 9.84 9.25
C GLY A 179 2.16 10.83 10.08
N GLY A 180 1.46 11.73 9.40
CA GLY A 180 0.77 12.86 10.02
C GLY A 180 -0.33 12.46 11.01
N PHE A 181 -1.03 11.35 10.79
CA PHE A 181 -2.11 10.91 11.66
C PHE A 181 -1.60 10.19 12.93
N SER A 182 -0.35 9.72 12.94
CA SER A 182 0.26 9.08 14.12
C SER A 182 0.42 10.02 15.33
N VAL A 183 0.30 11.34 15.13
CA VAL A 183 0.31 12.33 16.22
C VAL A 183 -0.93 12.25 17.11
N SER A 184 -2.03 11.66 16.61
CA SER A 184 -3.29 11.54 17.35
C SER A 184 -3.07 10.77 18.65
N LYS A 185 -3.31 11.42 19.80
CA LYS A 185 -3.17 10.81 21.11
C LYS A 185 -4.15 9.65 21.30
N TYR A 186 -5.36 9.77 20.76
CA TYR A 186 -6.33 8.68 20.80
C TYR A 186 -5.85 7.45 20.01
N LEU A 187 -5.34 7.63 18.78
CA LEU A 187 -4.76 6.53 18.00
C LEU A 187 -3.60 5.85 18.74
N GLN A 188 -2.67 6.65 19.28
CA GLN A 188 -1.53 6.13 20.03
C GLN A 188 -1.96 5.34 21.27
N LYS A 189 -2.93 5.86 22.04
CA LYS A 189 -3.50 5.17 23.21
C LYS A 189 -4.06 3.81 22.83
N ARG A 190 -4.93 3.77 21.81
CA ARG A 190 -5.57 2.54 21.33
C ARG A 190 -4.57 1.51 20.79
N ILE A 191 -3.52 1.94 20.08
CA ILE A 191 -2.45 1.05 19.62
C ILE A 191 -1.68 0.47 20.80
N ARG A 192 -1.34 1.28 21.81
CA ARG A 192 -0.62 0.80 23.00
C ARG A 192 -1.46 -0.19 23.79
N GLU A 193 -2.74 0.10 24.03
CA GLU A 193 -3.67 -0.81 24.71
C GLU A 193 -3.71 -2.19 24.04
N GLU A 194 -3.76 -2.25 22.71
CA GLU A 194 -3.85 -3.51 21.96
C GLU A 194 -2.52 -4.26 21.85
N PHE A 195 -1.39 -3.55 21.71
CA PHE A 195 -0.14 -4.17 21.25
C PHE A 195 1.04 -4.08 22.23
N SER A 196 0.90 -3.45 23.40
CA SER A 196 2.00 -3.36 24.39
C SER A 196 2.57 -4.73 24.77
N ASN A 197 1.71 -5.75 24.88
CA ASN A 197 2.11 -7.13 25.21
C ASN A 197 2.59 -7.96 24.00
N LYS A 198 2.47 -7.43 22.78
CA LYS A 198 2.88 -8.09 21.54
C LYS A 198 4.22 -7.56 21.01
N VAL A 199 4.64 -6.37 21.44
CA VAL A 199 5.92 -5.76 21.10
C VAL A 199 6.90 -5.95 22.26
N LYS A 200 8.12 -6.42 21.98
CA LYS A 200 9.13 -6.65 23.01
C LYS A 200 9.33 -5.40 23.86
N ASN A 201 9.31 -5.56 25.19
CA ASN A 201 9.50 -4.48 26.18
C ASN A 201 8.58 -3.26 25.98
N ASN A 202 7.39 -3.44 25.36
CA ASN A 202 6.49 -2.34 25.03
C ASN A 202 7.16 -1.21 24.21
N ASN A 203 8.06 -1.58 23.30
CA ASN A 203 8.81 -0.65 22.45
C ASN A 203 7.95 -0.09 21.32
N ILE A 204 6.95 0.75 21.65
CA ILE A 204 6.08 1.45 20.69
C ILE A 204 6.41 2.94 20.68
N PHE A 205 7.08 3.37 19.63
CA PHE A 205 7.65 4.71 19.49
C PHE A 205 6.88 5.56 18.49
N VAL A 206 6.79 6.85 18.79
CA VAL A 206 6.42 7.89 17.84
C VAL A 206 7.62 8.85 17.79
N PRO A 207 8.29 9.00 16.64
CA PRO A 207 9.44 9.87 16.54
C PRO A 207 9.02 11.34 16.72
N PRO A 208 9.94 12.26 17.06
CA PRO A 208 9.61 13.66 17.32
C PRO A 208 8.92 14.38 16.15
N GLN A 209 9.27 14.02 14.91
CA GLN A 209 8.67 14.56 13.69
C GLN A 209 8.10 13.43 12.82
N PRO A 210 6.96 12.83 13.20
CA PRO A 210 6.47 11.63 12.54
C PRO A 210 6.03 11.89 11.09
N ALA A 211 5.49 13.08 10.80
CA ALA A 211 5.14 13.49 9.44
C ALA A 211 6.38 13.62 8.52
N ALA A 212 7.54 14.01 9.06
CA ALA A 212 8.78 14.12 8.30
C ALA A 212 9.57 12.81 8.23
N ALA A 213 9.22 11.80 9.04
CA ALA A 213 10.02 10.60 9.21
C ALA A 213 10.16 9.81 7.89
N THR A 214 9.06 9.65 7.16
CA THR A 214 9.04 8.97 5.84
C THR A 214 9.87 9.72 4.80
N LEU A 215 9.77 11.05 4.74
CA LEU A 215 10.56 11.89 3.81
C LEU A 215 12.07 11.79 4.09
N ARG A 216 12.46 11.89 5.36
CA ARG A 216 13.87 11.75 5.77
C ARG A 216 14.40 10.35 5.46
N GLY A 217 13.59 9.32 5.69
CA GLY A 217 13.93 7.94 5.32
C GLY A 217 14.10 7.77 3.80
N ALA A 218 13.25 8.40 2.99
CA ALA A 218 13.35 8.41 1.54
C ALA A 218 14.64 9.10 1.07
N LEU A 219 15.01 10.24 1.67
CA LEU A 219 16.26 10.94 1.38
C LEU A 219 17.48 10.06 1.72
N GLU A 220 17.52 9.46 2.91
CA GLU A 220 18.60 8.53 3.29
C GLU A 220 18.70 7.34 2.33
N TYR A 221 17.56 6.81 1.88
CA TYR A 221 17.52 5.72 0.90
C TYR A 221 18.04 6.17 -0.47
N GLY A 222 17.65 7.36 -0.95
CA GLY A 222 18.15 7.92 -2.20
C GLY A 222 19.66 8.12 -2.21
N LEU A 223 20.22 8.56 -1.07
CA LEU A 223 21.67 8.71 -0.89
C LEU A 223 22.42 7.37 -0.89
N ASN A 224 21.80 6.30 -0.39
CA ASN A 224 22.38 4.96 -0.41
C ASN A 224 21.32 3.86 -0.59
N MET A 225 20.98 3.58 -1.85
CA MET A 225 19.96 2.57 -2.18
C MET A 225 20.40 1.14 -1.83
N LYS A 226 21.69 0.90 -1.50
CA LYS A 226 22.19 -0.40 -1.04
C LYS A 226 21.80 -0.72 0.41
N LYS A 227 21.15 0.21 1.12
CA LYS A 227 20.59 -0.03 2.46
C LYS A 227 19.49 -1.09 2.44
N ILE A 228 18.72 -1.22 1.36
CA ILE A 228 17.73 -2.30 1.23
C ILE A 228 18.41 -3.50 0.57
N LYS A 229 18.47 -4.63 1.28
CA LYS A 229 19.07 -5.87 0.78
C LYS A 229 18.05 -6.78 0.12
N THR A 230 16.97 -7.09 0.84
CA THR A 230 15.96 -8.05 0.39
C THR A 230 14.57 -7.43 0.39
N ARG A 231 13.71 -7.96 -0.48
CA ARG A 231 12.29 -7.61 -0.60
C ARG A 231 11.46 -8.88 -0.59
N ARG A 232 10.20 -8.77 -0.15
CA ARG A 232 9.24 -9.87 -0.26
C ARG A 232 8.20 -9.54 -1.33
N LEU A 233 8.08 -10.39 -2.34
CA LEU A 233 7.27 -10.09 -3.51
C LEU A 233 5.77 -10.16 -3.19
N PRO A 234 4.97 -9.14 -3.57
CA PRO A 234 3.53 -9.14 -3.31
C PRO A 234 2.74 -10.02 -4.28
N LEU A 235 3.36 -10.40 -5.41
CA LEU A 235 2.74 -11.12 -6.52
C LEU A 235 3.69 -12.20 -7.05
N THR A 236 3.11 -13.22 -7.66
CA THR A 236 3.79 -14.22 -8.48
C THR A 236 3.99 -13.63 -9.87
N TYR A 237 5.18 -13.80 -10.44
CA TYR A 237 5.51 -13.32 -11.79
C TYR A 237 5.93 -14.47 -12.70
N GLY A 238 5.62 -14.33 -13.97
CA GLY A 238 5.96 -15.31 -14.99
C GLY A 238 5.72 -14.76 -16.38
N ILE A 239 5.88 -15.62 -17.37
CA ILE A 239 5.72 -15.28 -18.78
C ILE A 239 4.79 -16.27 -19.48
N GLU A 240 4.18 -15.82 -20.56
CA GLU A 240 3.49 -16.73 -21.48
C GLU A 240 4.49 -17.48 -22.34
N LEU A 241 4.33 -18.80 -22.43
CA LEU A 241 5.01 -19.65 -23.39
C LEU A 241 4.01 -20.45 -24.21
N ALA A 242 4.43 -20.86 -25.41
CA ALA A 242 3.61 -21.67 -26.30
C ALA A 242 4.21 -23.07 -26.54
N PRO A 243 4.45 -23.94 -25.54
CA PRO A 243 5.03 -25.27 -25.77
C PRO A 243 4.16 -26.14 -26.70
N LEU A 244 4.71 -27.27 -27.17
CA LEU A 244 3.92 -28.31 -27.85
C LEU A 244 2.86 -28.86 -26.89
N TRP A 245 1.64 -28.99 -27.40
CA TRP A 245 0.51 -29.64 -26.74
C TRP A 245 0.82 -31.13 -26.56
N LYS A 246 0.57 -31.67 -25.37
CA LYS A 246 0.86 -33.07 -25.01
C LYS A 246 -0.39 -33.78 -24.48
N PRO A 247 -0.43 -35.13 -24.53
CA PRO A 247 -1.47 -35.89 -23.85
C PRO A 247 -1.58 -35.48 -22.37
N GLY A 248 -2.79 -35.14 -21.92
CA GLY A 248 -3.07 -34.58 -20.60
C GLY A 248 -3.34 -33.07 -20.60
N ASP A 249 -2.95 -32.35 -21.65
CA ASP A 249 -3.37 -30.96 -21.85
C ASP A 249 -4.86 -30.90 -22.28
N PRO A 250 -5.61 -29.85 -21.88
CA PRO A 250 -6.99 -29.69 -22.30
C PRO A 250 -7.11 -29.58 -23.83
N PRO A 251 -7.92 -30.42 -24.50
CA PRO A 251 -8.07 -30.40 -25.96
C PRO A 251 -8.56 -29.04 -26.49
N GLU A 252 -9.45 -28.38 -25.77
CA GLU A 252 -10.05 -27.08 -26.13
C GLU A 252 -9.04 -25.92 -26.11
N ARG A 253 -7.88 -26.11 -25.47
CA ARG A 253 -6.79 -25.11 -25.42
C ARG A 253 -5.72 -25.34 -26.49
N ARG A 254 -5.87 -26.38 -27.32
CA ARG A 254 -4.94 -26.69 -28.40
C ARG A 254 -4.99 -25.61 -29.47
N GLN A 255 -3.84 -25.02 -29.73
CA GLN A 255 -3.62 -23.98 -30.72
C GLN A 255 -3.11 -24.56 -32.04
N THR A 256 -2.95 -23.68 -33.03
CA THR A 256 -2.30 -24.03 -34.30
C THR A 256 -0.91 -24.64 -34.09
N HIS A 257 -0.47 -25.47 -35.04
CA HIS A 257 0.82 -26.16 -34.99
C HIS A 257 1.01 -27.05 -33.76
N ASN A 258 -0.07 -27.58 -33.20
CA ASN A 258 -0.06 -28.46 -32.04
C ASN A 258 0.61 -27.82 -30.81
N ARG A 259 0.29 -26.57 -30.51
CA ARG A 259 0.83 -25.83 -29.35
C ARG A 259 -0.25 -25.49 -28.33
N ILE A 260 0.15 -25.00 -27.17
CA ILE A 260 -0.75 -24.52 -26.11
C ILE A 260 -0.09 -23.33 -25.40
N PHE A 261 -0.85 -22.28 -25.11
CA PHE A 261 -0.35 -21.17 -24.29
C PHE A 261 -0.40 -21.56 -22.81
N LYS A 262 0.73 -21.41 -22.11
CA LYS A 262 0.88 -21.71 -20.69
C LYS A 262 1.61 -20.59 -19.98
N PHE A 263 1.20 -20.34 -18.75
CA PHE A 263 1.94 -19.49 -17.84
C PHE A 263 3.14 -20.27 -17.29
N ARG A 264 4.35 -19.75 -17.51
CA ARG A 264 5.55 -20.24 -16.84
C ARG A 264 5.92 -19.28 -15.73
N ARG A 265 5.69 -19.72 -14.49
CA ARG A 265 6.15 -19.04 -13.28
C ARG A 265 7.67 -18.89 -13.28
N LEU A 266 8.13 -17.69 -12.95
CA LEU A 266 9.54 -17.34 -12.72
C LEU A 266 9.84 -17.23 -11.23
N VAL A 267 8.95 -16.58 -10.50
CA VAL A 267 9.09 -16.37 -9.06
C VAL A 267 7.72 -16.32 -8.40
N GLU A 268 7.62 -16.90 -7.21
CA GLU A 268 6.39 -16.98 -6.43
C GLU A 268 6.22 -15.77 -5.51
N LYS A 269 4.96 -15.37 -5.31
CA LYS A 269 4.56 -14.44 -4.26
C LYS A 269 5.10 -14.87 -2.90
N GLY A 270 5.51 -13.91 -2.08
CA GLY A 270 5.96 -14.15 -0.71
C GLY A 270 7.39 -14.65 -0.59
N VAL A 271 8.05 -14.98 -1.71
CA VAL A 271 9.48 -15.28 -1.74
C VAL A 271 10.28 -14.02 -1.39
N GLU A 272 11.27 -14.21 -0.52
CA GLU A 272 12.29 -13.20 -0.24
C GLU A 272 13.33 -13.22 -1.36
N VAL A 273 13.57 -12.06 -1.96
CA VAL A 273 14.52 -11.91 -3.07
C VAL A 273 15.54 -10.83 -2.73
N ASP A 274 16.79 -11.06 -3.12
CA ASP A 274 17.81 -10.01 -3.09
C ASP A 274 17.47 -8.92 -4.12
N VAL A 275 17.77 -7.68 -3.80
CA VAL A 275 17.64 -6.57 -4.75
C VAL A 275 18.55 -6.83 -5.95
N ASN A 276 17.98 -6.73 -7.16
CA ASN A 276 18.60 -7.08 -8.45
C ASN A 276 18.88 -8.58 -8.64
N GLN A 277 18.27 -9.48 -7.86
CA GLN A 277 18.33 -10.91 -8.14
C GLN A 277 17.71 -11.19 -9.52
N GLU A 278 18.42 -12.00 -10.31
CA GLU A 278 18.03 -12.36 -11.66
C GLU A 278 17.28 -13.70 -11.68
N PHE A 279 16.13 -13.71 -12.36
CA PHE A 279 15.31 -14.88 -12.62
C PHE A 279 15.16 -15.05 -14.11
N GLY A 280 15.64 -16.16 -14.67
CA GLY A 280 15.73 -16.29 -16.10
C GLY A 280 15.91 -17.71 -16.59
N PHE A 281 15.79 -17.87 -17.90
CA PHE A 281 16.08 -19.12 -18.59
C PHE A 281 16.33 -18.88 -20.07
N GLU A 282 16.95 -19.87 -20.70
CA GLU A 282 17.12 -19.91 -22.15
C GLU A 282 15.80 -20.26 -22.85
N LEU A 283 15.48 -19.47 -23.86
CA LEU A 283 14.35 -19.63 -24.75
C LEU A 283 14.81 -20.10 -26.12
N ARG A 284 13.97 -20.87 -26.79
CA ARG A 284 14.15 -21.29 -28.18
C ARG A 284 12.96 -20.84 -29.02
N PRO A 285 13.15 -20.63 -30.34
CA PRO A 285 12.05 -20.26 -31.20
C PRO A 285 11.00 -21.36 -31.27
N SER A 286 9.74 -20.95 -31.42
CA SER A 286 8.61 -21.86 -31.64
C SER A 286 8.64 -22.48 -33.05
N PHE A 287 9.21 -21.78 -34.02
CA PHE A 287 9.35 -22.28 -35.40
C PHE A 287 10.79 -22.15 -35.89
N ALA A 288 11.24 -23.11 -36.71
CA ALA A 288 12.62 -23.13 -37.21
C ALA A 288 12.99 -21.87 -37.99
N ASN A 289 12.04 -21.23 -38.66
CA ASN A 289 12.23 -19.99 -39.42
C ASN A 289 11.80 -18.71 -38.67
N GLN A 290 11.33 -18.82 -37.42
CA GLN A 290 10.83 -17.67 -36.66
C GLN A 290 11.95 -16.64 -36.42
N THR A 291 11.75 -15.39 -36.85
CA THR A 291 12.70 -14.30 -36.67
C THR A 291 12.40 -13.44 -35.46
N GLU A 292 11.14 -13.41 -35.02
CA GLU A 292 10.69 -12.59 -33.90
C GLU A 292 9.57 -13.25 -33.09
N LEU A 293 9.45 -12.89 -31.82
CA LEU A 293 8.36 -13.27 -30.93
C LEU A 293 8.02 -12.11 -30.00
N LEU A 294 6.74 -11.76 -29.87
CA LEU A 294 6.28 -10.91 -28.78
C LEU A 294 5.97 -11.80 -27.57
N MET A 295 6.71 -11.60 -26.49
CA MET A 295 6.52 -12.29 -25.22
C MET A 295 5.74 -11.39 -24.26
N GLU A 296 4.77 -11.97 -23.57
CA GLU A 296 3.99 -11.27 -22.55
C GLU A 296 4.42 -11.69 -21.14
N ILE A 297 4.50 -10.72 -20.24
CA ILE A 297 4.86 -10.88 -18.82
C ILE A 297 3.59 -10.70 -18.00
N TYR A 298 3.35 -11.66 -17.11
CA TYR A 298 2.15 -11.72 -16.29
C TYR A 298 2.48 -11.66 -14.80
N SER A 299 1.52 -11.16 -14.02
CA SER A 299 1.51 -11.25 -12.57
C SER A 299 0.18 -11.79 -12.06
N THR A 300 0.18 -12.45 -10.90
CA THR A 300 -1.03 -12.93 -10.23
C THR A 300 -0.85 -12.96 -8.72
N THR A 301 -1.95 -12.91 -7.98
CA THR A 301 -1.97 -13.12 -6.52
C THR A 301 -1.93 -14.59 -6.12
N ALA A 302 -2.19 -15.50 -7.07
CA ALA A 302 -2.11 -16.95 -6.86
C ALA A 302 -0.66 -17.42 -6.79
N ASN A 303 -0.37 -18.41 -5.95
CA ASN A 303 0.96 -19.00 -5.87
C ASN A 303 1.21 -20.00 -7.01
N GLU A 304 0.14 -20.69 -7.41
CA GLU A 304 0.12 -21.64 -8.51
C GLU A 304 -0.87 -21.18 -9.58
N ALA A 305 -0.45 -21.26 -10.84
CA ALA A 305 -1.27 -20.98 -12.00
C ALA A 305 -0.67 -21.70 -13.22
N THR A 306 -1.52 -22.14 -14.12
CA THR A 306 -1.11 -22.93 -15.30
C THR A 306 -1.28 -22.14 -16.60
N TYR A 307 -2.31 -21.31 -16.69
CA TYR A 307 -2.66 -20.55 -17.89
C TYR A 307 -2.74 -19.04 -17.64
N CYS A 308 -2.47 -18.25 -18.69
CA CYS A 308 -2.42 -16.78 -18.63
C CYS A 308 -3.80 -16.11 -18.57
N ASP A 309 -4.86 -16.87 -18.81
CA ASP A 309 -6.27 -16.46 -18.77
C ASP A 309 -6.99 -16.87 -17.46
N GLU A 310 -6.26 -17.44 -16.49
CA GLU A 310 -6.82 -17.80 -15.20
C GLU A 310 -7.27 -16.56 -14.38
N PRO A 311 -8.27 -16.69 -13.50
CA PRO A 311 -8.73 -15.59 -12.65
C PRO A 311 -7.58 -14.94 -11.87
N GLY A 312 -7.46 -13.62 -11.97
CA GLY A 312 -6.43 -12.84 -11.27
C GLY A 312 -5.12 -12.66 -12.04
N MET A 313 -4.97 -13.27 -13.22
CA MET A 313 -3.86 -12.97 -14.13
C MET A 313 -3.95 -11.55 -14.67
N LYS A 314 -2.84 -10.83 -14.59
CA LYS A 314 -2.69 -9.48 -15.15
C LYS A 314 -1.45 -9.42 -16.02
N LYS A 315 -1.63 -9.05 -17.28
CA LYS A 315 -0.51 -8.68 -18.15
C LYS A 315 0.11 -7.39 -17.64
N VAL A 316 1.38 -7.45 -17.26
CA VAL A 316 2.13 -6.32 -16.70
C VAL A 316 3.22 -5.80 -17.64
N GLY A 317 3.60 -6.59 -18.65
CA GLY A 317 4.60 -6.14 -19.60
C GLY A 317 4.66 -6.99 -20.85
N LYS A 318 5.46 -6.53 -21.80
CA LYS A 318 5.73 -7.23 -23.05
C LYS A 318 7.18 -6.98 -23.49
N LEU A 319 7.75 -7.94 -24.18
CA LEU A 319 9.13 -7.92 -24.65
C LEU A 319 9.22 -8.54 -26.05
N LYS A 320 9.83 -7.83 -26.99
CA LYS A 320 10.12 -8.40 -28.31
C LYS A 320 11.42 -9.20 -28.25
N LEU A 321 11.37 -10.44 -28.71
CA LEU A 321 12.50 -11.33 -28.82
C LEU A 321 12.93 -11.43 -30.27
N ASP A 322 14.21 -11.19 -30.54
CA ASP A 322 14.79 -11.27 -31.87
C ASP A 322 15.62 -12.56 -32.02
N PHE A 323 15.21 -13.44 -32.92
CA PHE A 323 15.89 -14.69 -33.26
C PHE A 323 16.65 -14.54 -34.61
N PRO A 324 17.87 -13.98 -34.60
CA PRO A 324 18.64 -13.76 -35.84
C PRO A 324 19.02 -15.08 -36.52
N ASN A 325 19.34 -15.02 -37.81
CA ASN A 325 19.82 -16.14 -38.63
C ASN A 325 18.89 -17.38 -38.64
N PRO A 326 17.73 -17.33 -39.34
CA PRO A 326 16.78 -18.45 -39.45
C PRO A 326 17.36 -19.80 -39.90
N ARG A 327 18.53 -19.81 -40.57
CA ARG A 327 19.20 -21.04 -41.02
C ARG A 327 19.61 -21.94 -39.87
N LEU A 328 19.82 -21.39 -38.67
CA LEU A 328 20.16 -22.14 -37.46
C LEU A 328 18.95 -22.86 -36.83
N GLY A 329 17.74 -22.69 -37.36
CA GLY A 329 16.58 -23.48 -36.94
C GLY A 329 16.27 -23.33 -35.44
N PHE A 330 16.14 -24.45 -34.74
CA PHE A 330 15.86 -24.50 -33.29
C PHE A 330 17.13 -24.38 -32.41
N GLN A 331 18.33 -24.29 -33.00
CA GLN A 331 19.58 -24.13 -32.25
C GLN A 331 19.80 -22.70 -31.73
N ARG A 332 18.94 -21.76 -32.17
CA ARG A 332 18.96 -20.38 -31.70
C ARG A 332 18.42 -20.30 -30.28
N THR A 333 19.13 -19.58 -29.43
CA THR A 333 18.77 -19.36 -28.05
C THR A 333 18.70 -17.87 -27.72
N ILE A 334 17.85 -17.53 -26.77
CA ILE A 334 17.75 -16.20 -26.19
C ILE A 334 17.69 -16.38 -24.69
N SER A 335 18.60 -15.72 -23.98
CA SER A 335 18.50 -15.59 -22.53
C SER A 335 17.41 -14.57 -22.20
N PHE A 336 16.42 -14.96 -21.41
CA PHE A 336 15.47 -14.04 -20.81
C PHE A 336 15.78 -13.87 -19.34
N THR A 337 15.73 -12.63 -18.85
CA THR A 337 15.98 -12.28 -17.45
C THR A 337 14.91 -11.31 -16.94
N LEU A 338 14.35 -11.63 -15.78
CA LEU A 338 13.49 -10.78 -14.96
C LEU A 338 14.24 -10.46 -13.65
N THR A 339 14.25 -9.20 -13.26
CA THR A 339 14.92 -8.72 -12.05
C THR A 339 14.01 -7.80 -11.26
N PHE A 340 14.12 -7.88 -9.94
CA PHE A 340 13.43 -6.98 -9.01
C PHE A 340 14.42 -5.93 -8.53
N GLY A 341 14.47 -4.82 -9.26
CA GLY A 341 15.41 -3.75 -9.00
C GLY A 341 15.10 -2.95 -7.74
N GLN A 342 15.92 -1.91 -7.51
CA GLN A 342 15.77 -1.02 -6.35
C GLN A 342 14.43 -0.27 -6.32
N MET A 343 13.88 0.12 -7.47
CA MET A 343 12.59 0.83 -7.55
C MET A 343 11.63 0.21 -8.55
N GLU A 344 12.12 -0.58 -9.51
CA GLU A 344 11.36 -1.04 -10.66
C GLU A 344 11.64 -2.51 -10.93
N ILE A 345 10.65 -3.19 -11.48
CA ILE A 345 10.83 -4.50 -12.10
C ILE A 345 11.45 -4.26 -13.47
N ARG A 346 12.50 -5.01 -13.81
CA ARG A 346 13.12 -4.94 -15.14
C ARG A 346 13.11 -6.32 -15.75
N ALA A 347 12.75 -6.41 -17.02
CA ALA A 347 12.92 -7.61 -17.80
C ALA A 347 13.66 -7.28 -19.09
N TYR A 348 14.57 -8.16 -19.48
CA TYR A 348 15.32 -8.02 -20.72
C TYR A 348 15.61 -9.39 -21.32
N ALA A 349 15.90 -9.40 -22.61
CA ALA A 349 16.36 -10.57 -23.31
C ALA A 349 17.66 -10.26 -24.05
N LYS A 350 18.61 -11.20 -24.02
CA LYS A 350 19.87 -11.12 -24.75
C LYS A 350 19.98 -12.30 -25.71
N ASN A 351 20.09 -11.98 -27.00
CA ASN A 351 20.24 -13.00 -28.05
C ASN A 351 21.70 -13.49 -28.16
N GLN A 352 21.93 -14.53 -28.97
CA GLN A 352 23.26 -15.12 -29.22
C GLN A 352 24.30 -14.13 -29.77
N GLN A 353 23.88 -13.02 -30.38
CA GLN A 353 24.78 -11.96 -30.88
C GLN A 353 25.09 -10.89 -29.82
N GLY A 354 24.54 -11.04 -28.61
CA GLY A 354 24.72 -10.10 -27.52
C GLY A 354 23.80 -8.88 -27.55
N LYS A 355 22.88 -8.77 -28.52
CA LYS A 355 21.88 -7.70 -28.57
C LYS A 355 20.90 -7.87 -27.42
N ILE A 356 20.71 -6.79 -26.64
CA ILE A 356 19.78 -6.73 -25.51
C ILE A 356 18.51 -5.98 -25.94
N THR A 357 17.36 -6.56 -25.64
CA THR A 357 16.05 -5.91 -25.78
C THR A 357 15.40 -5.83 -24.40
N ASN A 358 14.89 -4.64 -24.03
CA ASN A 358 14.22 -4.41 -22.74
C ASN A 358 12.70 -4.52 -22.88
N ALA A 359 12.05 -4.98 -21.82
CA ALA A 359 10.61 -5.08 -21.76
C ALA A 359 9.97 -3.71 -21.55
N THR A 360 8.78 -3.52 -22.09
CA THR A 360 7.90 -2.39 -21.77
C THR A 360 6.87 -2.86 -20.76
N PHE A 361 6.84 -2.25 -19.58
CA PHE A 361 5.82 -2.50 -18.57
C PHE A 361 4.64 -1.56 -18.74
N VAL A 362 3.43 -2.07 -18.56
CA VAL A 362 2.22 -1.26 -18.51
C VAL A 362 2.07 -0.81 -17.07
N ILE A 363 2.35 0.47 -16.80
CA ILE A 363 2.06 1.06 -15.50
C ILE A 363 0.54 1.05 -15.34
N SER A 364 0.03 0.10 -14.57
CA SER A 364 -1.35 0.15 -14.09
C SER A 364 -1.34 1.11 -12.90
N VAL A 365 -1.80 2.33 -13.14
CA VAL A 365 -2.04 3.34 -12.08
C VAL A 365 -3.21 2.91 -11.22
#